data_AF-A0A2H6NK57-F1
#
_entry.id   AF-A0A2H6NK57-F1
#
_cell.length_a   1.000
_cell.length_b   1.000
_cell.length_c   1.000
_cell.angle_alpha   90.00
_cell.angle_beta   90.00
_cell.angle_gamma   90.00
#
_symmetry.space_group_name_H-M   'P 1'
#
loop_
_entity.id
_entity.type
_entity.pdbx_description
1 polymer ?
#
loop_
_entity_poly.entity_id
_entity_poly.type
_entity_poly.pdbx_seq_one_letter_code
_entity_poly.pdbx_strand_id
1 'polypeptide(L)'
;AHQHMDIDKVDDLMAEITEQQDIAQQISDAISKPVGFGDDVDEDELLAELEEMEQEDLDKELLNVGEASPELPNVPSSRLPSVPASKVPSASLDEEDEE
;
A
#
# COMPACT_ATOMS: atom_id res chain seq x y z
N ALA A 1 34.00 -37.86 33.02
CA ALA A 1 33.34 -37.51 31.75
C ALA A 1 34.19 -36.42 31.09
N HIS A 2 34.36 -36.45 29.75
CA HIS A 2 35.41 -35.76 28.95
C HIS A 2 36.74 -36.51 28.74
N GLN A 3 36.71 -37.84 28.57
CA GLN A 3 37.90 -38.62 28.15
C GLN A 3 38.05 -38.73 26.62
N HIS A 4 37.15 -38.14 25.82
CA HIS A 4 37.09 -38.36 24.35
C HIS A 4 36.96 -37.07 23.53
N MET A 5 37.08 -35.90 24.18
CA MET A 5 37.24 -34.61 23.52
C MET A 5 38.74 -34.37 23.39
N ASP A 6 39.34 -35.05 22.43
CA ASP A 6 40.75 -34.86 22.06
C ASP A 6 40.91 -33.41 21.60
N ILE A 7 41.99 -32.73 21.99
CA ILE A 7 42.25 -31.31 21.64
C ILE A 7 42.10 -31.07 20.13
N ASP A 8 42.51 -32.05 19.32
CA ASP A 8 42.40 -32.00 17.86
C ASP A 8 40.93 -31.86 17.39
N LYS A 9 39.98 -32.49 18.10
CA LYS A 9 38.54 -32.37 17.79
C LYS A 9 37.97 -31.00 18.12
N VAL A 10 38.58 -30.27 19.04
CA VAL A 10 38.15 -28.91 19.37
C VAL A 10 38.59 -27.94 18.28
N ASP A 11 39.80 -28.10 17.75
CA ASP A 11 40.29 -27.29 16.64
C ASP A 11 39.46 -27.54 15.37
N ASP A 12 39.15 -28.80 15.06
CA ASP A 12 38.25 -29.17 13.97
C ASP A 12 36.84 -28.55 14.15
N LEU A 13 36.30 -28.60 15.37
CA LEU A 13 34.99 -28.01 15.68
C LEU A 13 35.02 -26.47 15.58
N MET A 14 36.12 -25.83 16.00
CA MET A 14 36.26 -24.37 15.88
C MET A 14 36.37 -23.93 14.42
N ALA A 15 37.01 -24.74 13.57
CA ALA A 15 37.02 -24.53 12.13
C ALA A 15 35.61 -24.66 11.53
N GLU A 16 34.87 -25.72 11.88
CA GLU A 16 33.50 -25.93 11.42
C GLU A 16 32.54 -24.82 11.88
N ILE A 17 32.67 -24.34 13.13
CA ILE A 17 31.89 -23.22 13.65
C ILE A 17 32.15 -21.93 12.85
N THR A 18 33.41 -21.69 12.48
CA THR A 18 33.78 -20.50 11.71
C THR A 18 33.21 -20.58 10.29
N GLU A 19 33.32 -21.75 9.65
CA GLU A 19 32.74 -22.00 8.33
C GLU A 19 31.20 -21.82 8.34
N GLN A 20 30.51 -22.33 9.36
CA GLN A 20 29.06 -22.15 9.48
C GLN A 20 28.65 -20.70 9.73
N GLN A 21 29.44 -19.92 10.48
CA GLN A 21 29.21 -18.48 10.64
C GLN A 21 29.34 -17.75 9.31
N ASP A 22 30.35 -18.10 8.50
CA ASP A 22 30.53 -17.51 7.17
C ASP A 22 29.38 -17.88 6.22
N ILE A 23 28.91 -19.14 6.25
CA ILE A 23 27.74 -19.58 5.46
C ILE A 23 26.48 -18.84 5.90
N ALA A 24 26.25 -18.71 7.21
CA ALA A 24 25.09 -18.01 7.74
C ALA A 24 25.09 -16.53 7.34
N GLN A 25 26.25 -15.87 7.37
CA GLN A 25 26.40 -14.50 6.90
C GLN A 25 26.11 -14.37 5.41
N GLN A 26 26.64 -15.28 4.58
CA GLN A 26 26.37 -15.29 3.14
C GLN A 26 24.88 -15.50 2.83
N ILE A 27 24.20 -16.39 3.56
CA ILE A 27 22.75 -16.60 3.41
C ILE A 27 21.97 -15.35 3.83
N SER A 28 22.34 -14.75 4.97
CA SER A 28 21.71 -13.51 5.45
C SER A 28 21.86 -12.39 4.43
N ASP A 29 23.06 -12.20 3.88
CA ASP A 29 23.31 -11.17 2.88
C ASP A 29 22.55 -11.47 1.58
N ALA A 30 22.47 -12.73 1.14
CA ALA A 30 21.72 -13.12 -0.06
C ALA A 30 20.19 -12.92 0.07
N ILE A 31 19.62 -13.11 1.26
CA ILE A 31 18.19 -12.89 1.53
C ILE A 31 17.90 -11.40 1.75
N SER A 32 18.72 -10.71 2.53
CA SER A 32 18.51 -9.30 2.88
C SER A 32 18.84 -8.36 1.73
N LYS A 33 19.69 -8.78 0.78
CA LYS A 33 20.02 -8.02 -0.42
C LYS A 33 19.76 -8.90 -1.63
N PRO A 34 18.49 -9.08 -2.03
CA PRO A 34 18.17 -9.81 -3.25
C PRO A 34 18.95 -9.18 -4.40
N VAL A 35 19.81 -9.99 -5.02
CA VAL A 35 20.69 -9.55 -6.12
C VAL A 35 19.80 -9.01 -7.24
N GLY A 36 19.86 -7.70 -7.47
CA GLY A 36 19.06 -7.02 -8.49
C GLY A 36 18.09 -5.96 -7.96
N PHE A 37 17.89 -5.84 -6.64
CA PHE A 37 17.03 -4.79 -6.04
C PHE A 37 17.79 -3.54 -5.57
N GLY A 38 19.14 -3.57 -5.56
CA GLY A 38 19.94 -2.57 -4.85
C GLY A 38 20.40 -1.34 -5.64
N ASP A 39 20.42 -1.39 -6.98
CA ASP A 39 20.97 -0.29 -7.80
C ASP A 39 20.07 0.11 -9.00
N ASP A 40 19.12 -0.74 -9.42
CA ASP A 40 18.25 -0.50 -10.59
C ASP A 40 16.75 -0.34 -10.23
N VAL A 41 16.39 -0.48 -8.95
CA VAL A 41 15.02 -0.32 -8.46
C VAL A 41 14.87 1.07 -7.86
N ASP A 42 13.91 1.84 -8.36
CA ASP A 42 13.61 3.17 -7.85
C ASP A 42 12.84 3.02 -6.52
N GLU A 43 13.48 3.38 -5.41
CA GLU A 43 12.88 3.31 -4.07
C GLU A 43 11.63 4.20 -3.96
N ASP A 44 11.58 5.33 -4.68
CA ASP A 44 10.44 6.25 -4.65
C ASP A 44 9.23 5.65 -5.40
N GLU A 45 9.46 4.92 -6.49
CA GLU A 45 8.42 4.17 -7.22
C GLU A 45 7.83 3.06 -6.34
N LEU A 46 8.68 2.29 -5.66
CA LEU A 46 8.25 1.22 -4.76
C LEU A 46 7.47 1.75 -3.55
N LEU A 47 7.90 2.87 -2.98
CA LEU A 47 7.20 3.55 -1.88
C LEU A 47 5.80 4.00 -2.31
N ALA A 48 5.66 4.55 -3.52
CA ALA A 48 4.38 4.97 -4.06
C ALA A 48 3.43 3.78 -4.26
N GLU A 49 3.91 2.65 -4.80
CA GLU A 49 3.12 1.42 -4.93
C GLU A 49 2.66 0.89 -3.56
N LEU A 50 3.54 0.93 -2.56
CA LEU A 50 3.23 0.46 -1.20
C LEU A 50 2.15 1.35 -0.54
N GLU A 51 2.22 2.67 -0.69
CA GLU A 51 1.20 3.60 -0.18
C GLU A 51 -0.18 3.38 -0.84
N GLU A 52 -0.22 3.10 -2.15
CA GLU A 52 -1.45 2.73 -2.85
C GLU A 52 -2.05 1.44 -2.28
N MET A 53 -1.24 0.41 -2.06
CA MET A 53 -1.69 -0.86 -1.48
C MET A 53 -2.25 -0.68 -0.06
N GLU A 54 -1.60 0.12 0.79
CA GLU A 54 -2.11 0.42 2.14
C GLU A 54 -3.46 1.13 2.11
N GLN A 55 -3.64 2.09 1.19
CA GLN A 55 -4.91 2.78 1.02
C GLN A 55 -6.02 1.84 0.55
N GLU A 56 -5.73 0.94 -0.40
CA GLU A 56 -6.71 -0.06 -0.84
C GLU A 56 -7.16 -0.98 0.30
N ASP A 57 -6.23 -1.40 1.15
CA ASP A 57 -6.53 -2.28 2.27
C ASP A 57 -7.31 -1.55 3.38
N LEU A 58 -7.00 -0.28 3.64
CA LEU A 58 -7.80 0.57 4.51
C LEU A 58 -9.22 0.76 3.97
N ASP A 59 -9.38 1.01 2.67
CA ASP A 59 -10.68 1.15 2.03
C ASP A 59 -11.49 -0.14 2.15
N LYS A 60 -10.87 -1.31 1.96
CA LYS A 60 -11.51 -2.62 2.19
C LYS A 60 -11.94 -2.78 3.65
N GLU A 61 -11.09 -2.43 4.60
CA GLU A 61 -11.42 -2.50 6.02
C GLU A 61 -12.61 -1.56 6.36
N LEU A 62 -12.60 -0.34 5.85
CA LEU A 62 -13.69 0.62 6.01
C LEU A 62 -14.99 0.12 5.36
N LEU A 63 -14.92 -0.51 4.18
CA LEU A 63 -16.08 -1.13 3.53
C LEU A 63 -16.65 -2.27 4.38
N ASN A 64 -15.78 -3.09 4.96
CA ASN A 64 -16.16 -4.19 5.84
C ASN A 64 -16.78 -3.69 7.16
N VAL A 65 -16.38 -2.51 7.64
CA VAL A 65 -17.02 -1.83 8.79
C VAL A 65 -18.35 -1.17 8.39
N GLY A 66 -18.58 -0.90 7.11
CA GLY A 66 -19.74 -0.19 6.56
C GLY A 66 -20.98 -1.03 6.21
N GLU A 67 -20.94 -2.36 6.26
CA GLU A 67 -22.12 -3.21 5.93
C GLU A 67 -23.21 -3.17 7.01
N ALA A 68 -22.95 -2.55 8.17
CA ALA A 68 -24.00 -2.04 9.02
C ALA A 68 -24.46 -0.68 8.47
N SER A 69 -25.15 -0.66 7.33
CA SER A 69 -25.99 0.49 6.99
C SER A 69 -27.17 0.48 7.96
N PRO A 70 -27.21 1.32 9.03
CA PRO A 70 -28.47 1.52 9.71
C PRO A 70 -29.44 2.04 8.65
N GLU A 71 -30.61 1.40 8.55
CA GLU A 71 -31.69 1.79 7.67
C GLU A 71 -31.84 3.32 7.73
N LEU A 72 -31.40 4.01 6.67
CA LEU A 72 -31.32 5.46 6.69
C LEU A 72 -32.75 6.01 6.85
N PRO A 73 -32.98 6.96 7.76
CA PRO A 73 -34.31 7.49 7.98
C PRO A 73 -34.84 8.10 6.68
N ASN A 74 -36.08 7.77 6.34
CA ASN A 74 -36.69 8.19 5.10
C ASN A 74 -36.74 9.73 5.03
N VAL A 75 -36.02 10.32 4.06
CA VAL A 75 -36.01 11.78 3.90
C VAL A 75 -37.39 12.26 3.44
N PRO A 76 -37.95 13.32 4.04
CA PRO A 76 -39.26 13.81 3.65
C PRO A 76 -39.23 14.34 2.21
N SER A 77 -39.88 13.60 1.29
CA SER A 77 -40.14 14.03 -0.09
C SER A 77 -41.27 15.06 -0.13
N SER A 78 -41.07 16.22 0.50
CA SER A 78 -41.97 17.35 0.33
C SER A 78 -41.65 18.04 -0.99
N ARG A 79 -42.61 18.08 -1.91
CA ARG A 79 -42.45 18.87 -3.15
C ARG A 79 -42.32 20.34 -2.77
N LEU A 80 -41.24 20.96 -3.24
CA LEU A 80 -41.07 22.41 -3.15
C LEU A 80 -42.26 23.10 -3.84
N PRO A 81 -42.80 24.19 -3.26
CA PRO A 81 -43.90 24.91 -3.87
C PRO A 81 -43.47 25.43 -5.25
N SER A 82 -44.26 25.10 -6.27
CA SER A 82 -44.06 25.60 -7.63
C SER A 82 -44.36 27.10 -7.66
N VAL A 83 -43.32 27.90 -7.85
CA VAL A 83 -43.49 29.34 -8.11
C VAL A 83 -44.10 29.47 -9.51
N PRO A 84 -45.17 30.26 -9.70
CA PRO A 84 -45.79 30.44 -11.01
C PRO A 84 -44.75 30.98 -12.00
N ALA A 85 -44.65 30.34 -13.16
CA ALA A 85 -43.78 30.75 -14.26
C ALA A 85 -44.19 32.14 -14.76
N SER A 86 -43.63 33.19 -14.17
CA SER A 86 -43.65 34.51 -14.78
C SER A 86 -42.69 34.46 -15.96
N LYS A 87 -43.30 34.57 -17.13
CA LYS A 87 -42.71 34.60 -18.48
C LYS A 87 -41.48 35.52 -18.51
N VAL A 88 -40.28 34.93 -18.54
CA VAL A 88 -39.08 35.66 -18.96
C VAL A 88 -39.20 35.96 -20.45
N PRO A 89 -39.08 37.22 -20.88
CA PRO A 89 -38.97 37.52 -22.31
C PRO A 89 -37.63 36.99 -22.79
N SER A 90 -37.65 36.19 -23.86
CA SER A 90 -36.44 35.83 -24.60
C SER A 90 -35.73 37.10 -25.04
N ALA A 91 -34.57 37.38 -24.45
CA ALA A 91 -33.62 38.33 -25.02
C ALA A 91 -33.10 37.72 -26.32
N SER A 92 -33.16 38.52 -27.36
CA SER A 92 -32.76 38.24 -28.73
C SER A 92 -31.32 37.71 -28.82
N LEU A 93 -31.15 36.71 -29.67
CA LEU A 93 -29.90 36.41 -30.34
C LEU A 93 -29.64 37.57 -31.31
N ASP A 94 -28.80 38.51 -30.93
CA ASP A 94 -28.21 39.51 -31.84
C ASP A 94 -26.69 39.31 -31.83
N GLU A 95 -26.25 38.87 -33.01
CA GLU A 95 -24.97 39.10 -33.68
C GLU A 95 -23.98 40.04 -32.97
N GLU A 96 -22.82 39.50 -32.54
CA GLU A 96 -21.53 40.20 -32.60
C GLU A 96 -20.47 39.18 -33.06
N ASP A 97 -20.47 38.97 -34.38
CA ASP A 97 -19.26 38.76 -35.17
C ASP A 97 -18.55 40.12 -35.19
N GLU A 98 -17.42 40.29 -34.51
CA GLU A 98 -16.46 41.38 -34.75
C GLU A 98 -15.10 41.04 -34.09
N GLU A 99 -14.15 40.66 -34.97
CA GLU A 99 -12.67 40.55 -34.89
C GLU A 99 -11.95 39.70 -33.82
#